data_AF-A0A346RD93-F1
#
_entry.id   AF-A0A346RD93-F1
#
_cell.length_a   1.000
_cell.length_b   1.000
_cell.length_c   1.000
_cell.angle_alpha   90.00
_cell.angle_beta   90.00
_cell.angle_gamma   90.00
#
_symmetry.space_group_name_H-M   'P 1'
#
loop_
_entity.id
_entity.type
_entity.pdbx_description
1 polymer ?
#
loop_
_entity_poly.entity_id
_entity_poly.type
_entity_poly.pdbx_seq_one_letter_code
_entity_poly.pdbx_strand_id
1 'polypeptide(L)'
;IEDLINQLKHKINNLMIISFDKNKSSDLMLQCTNIKKYTDDICLSIKPKALEVEYLRNINKHINKNEFLNKFMQNETFKKNIDDKIKEMNNIYDNIYIILKQKFLNKLNEIIQNHKNKQETKLNTTTIQELLQLLKDIKEIQTKQIDTKINTFNMYYNDIQQIKIKINQNEKEIKKVLPQLYIPKNEQEYIQIYKNELKDRIKETQTKI
;
A
#
# COMPACT_ATOMS: atom_id res chain seq x y z
N ILE A 1 -25.43 -26.33 26.20
CA ILE A 1 -24.93 -26.34 24.79
C ILE A 1 -25.34 -25.06 24.08
N GLU A 2 -26.60 -24.66 24.15
CA GLU A 2 -27.09 -23.39 23.57
C GLU A 2 -26.31 -22.17 24.08
N ASP A 3 -26.04 -22.10 25.39
CA ASP A 3 -25.17 -21.04 25.93
C ASP A 3 -23.76 -21.05 25.33
N LEU A 4 -23.16 -22.23 25.13
CA LEU A 4 -21.83 -22.34 24.51
C LEU A 4 -21.87 -21.89 23.05
N ILE A 5 -22.93 -22.24 22.32
CA ILE A 5 -23.18 -21.78 20.94
C ILE A 5 -23.31 -20.26 20.91
N ASN A 6 -24.10 -19.68 21.82
CA ASN A 6 -24.31 -18.23 21.89
C ASN A 6 -23.01 -17.48 22.24
N GLN A 7 -22.25 -17.98 23.20
CA GLN A 7 -20.93 -17.44 23.55
C GLN A 7 -19.96 -17.52 22.37
N LEU A 8 -19.91 -18.67 21.68
CA LEU A 8 -19.03 -18.86 20.53
C LEU A 8 -19.43 -17.96 19.36
N LYS A 9 -20.72 -17.84 19.06
CA LYS A 9 -21.27 -16.92 18.06
C LYS A 9 -20.93 -15.47 18.37
N HIS A 10 -21.10 -15.05 19.62
CA HIS A 10 -20.72 -13.71 20.07
C HIS A 10 -19.21 -13.47 19.88
N LYS A 11 -18.37 -14.43 20.31
CA LYS A 11 -16.92 -14.34 20.19
C LYS A 11 -16.47 -14.29 18.73
N ILE A 12 -17.07 -15.10 17.86
CA ILE A 12 -16.88 -15.12 16.41
C ILE A 12 -17.33 -13.79 15.77
N ASN A 13 -18.41 -13.17 16.24
CA ASN A 13 -18.86 -11.91 15.67
C ASN A 13 -18.01 -10.70 16.08
N ASN A 14 -17.55 -10.69 17.33
CA ASN A 14 -17.03 -9.48 17.98
C ASN A 14 -15.54 -9.54 18.34
N LEU A 15 -14.96 -10.74 18.52
CA LEU A 15 -13.64 -10.94 19.17
C LEU A 15 -12.74 -11.92 18.44
N MET A 16 -13.16 -12.35 17.24
CA MET A 16 -12.79 -13.63 16.64
C MET A 16 -11.29 -13.87 16.51
N ILE A 17 -10.52 -12.80 16.39
CA ILE A 17 -9.10 -12.87 16.09
C ILE A 17 -8.39 -11.87 17.00
N ILE A 18 -7.68 -12.39 18.01
CA ILE A 18 -7.10 -11.57 19.09
C ILE A 18 -6.13 -10.52 18.52
N SER A 19 -5.37 -10.87 17.48
CA SER A 19 -4.43 -9.96 16.83
C SER A 19 -5.05 -9.01 15.81
N PHE A 20 -6.32 -9.17 15.45
CA PHE A 20 -6.98 -8.33 14.46
C PHE A 20 -8.07 -7.48 15.09
N ASP A 21 -7.76 -6.18 15.21
CA ASP A 21 -8.73 -5.17 15.55
C ASP A 21 -9.25 -4.51 14.26
N LYS A 22 -10.50 -4.80 13.91
CA LYS A 22 -11.17 -4.26 12.72
C LYS A 22 -11.10 -2.73 12.66
N ASN A 23 -11.40 -2.06 13.76
CA ASN A 23 -11.53 -0.60 13.78
C ASN A 23 -10.16 0.04 13.63
N LYS A 24 -9.17 -0.48 14.36
CA LYS A 24 -7.78 -0.05 14.25
C LYS A 24 -7.23 -0.30 12.83
N SER A 25 -7.42 -1.49 12.27
CA SER A 25 -6.98 -1.79 10.90
C SER A 25 -7.66 -0.89 9.87
N SER A 26 -8.96 -0.63 10.02
CA SER A 26 -9.69 0.29 9.14
C SER A 26 -9.16 1.72 9.22
N ASP A 27 -8.84 2.21 10.43
CA ASP A 27 -8.26 3.54 10.62
C ASP A 27 -6.87 3.64 9.96
N LEU A 28 -6.01 2.64 10.16
CA LEU A 28 -4.69 2.59 9.52
C LEU A 28 -4.79 2.61 7.98
N MET A 29 -5.75 1.91 7.40
CA MET A 29 -6.00 1.90 5.95
C MET A 29 -6.49 3.26 5.43
N LEU A 30 -7.33 3.95 6.20
CA LEU A 30 -7.77 5.31 5.87
C LEU A 30 -6.57 6.27 5.87
N GLN A 31 -5.70 6.17 6.87
CA GLN A 31 -4.47 6.96 6.93
C GLN A 31 -3.55 6.69 5.71
N CYS A 32 -3.36 5.42 5.32
CA CYS A 32 -2.61 5.08 4.11
C CYS A 32 -3.24 5.67 2.85
N THR A 33 -4.57 5.62 2.74
CA THR A 33 -5.30 6.19 1.60
C THR A 33 -5.11 7.71 1.50
N ASN A 34 -5.11 8.40 2.64
CA ASN A 34 -4.81 9.84 2.69
C ASN A 34 -3.37 10.14 2.26
N ILE A 35 -2.41 9.32 2.65
CA ILE A 35 -1.00 9.46 2.23
C ILE A 35 -0.86 9.22 0.72
N LYS A 36 -1.55 8.21 0.19
CA LYS A 36 -1.61 7.96 -1.26
C LYS A 36 -2.12 9.19 -1.99
N LYS A 37 -3.27 9.73 -1.58
CA LYS A 37 -3.86 10.93 -2.20
C LYS A 37 -2.87 12.11 -2.19
N TYR A 38 -2.27 12.39 -1.03
CA TYR A 38 -1.26 13.44 -0.90
C TYR A 38 -0.05 13.23 -1.84
N THR A 39 0.41 11.98 -1.96
CA THR A 39 1.51 11.61 -2.87
C THR A 39 1.13 11.81 -4.33
N ASP A 40 -0.10 11.40 -4.71
CA ASP A 40 -0.64 11.58 -6.04
C ASP A 40 -0.71 13.07 -6.42
N ASP A 41 -1.21 13.91 -5.51
CA ASP A 41 -1.32 15.36 -5.72
C ASP A 41 0.05 15.99 -5.98
N ILE A 42 1.08 15.60 -5.21
CA ILE A 42 2.46 16.07 -5.44
C ILE A 42 2.95 15.64 -6.82
N CYS A 43 2.84 14.35 -7.16
CA CYS A 43 3.35 13.84 -8.43
C CYS A 43 2.65 14.51 -9.62
N LEU A 44 1.31 14.66 -9.55
CA LEU A 44 0.52 15.33 -10.57
C LEU A 44 0.90 16.80 -10.75
N SER A 45 1.16 17.52 -9.65
CA SER A 45 1.52 18.94 -9.72
C SER A 45 2.86 19.19 -10.44
N ILE A 46 3.80 18.25 -10.35
CA ILE A 46 5.15 18.38 -10.92
C ILE A 46 5.26 17.73 -12.30
N LYS A 47 4.40 16.77 -12.62
CA LYS A 47 4.47 15.94 -13.84
C LYS A 47 4.59 16.74 -15.15
N PRO A 48 3.83 17.83 -15.41
CA PRO A 48 3.99 18.60 -16.64
C PRO A 48 5.42 19.13 -16.81
N LYS A 49 5.99 19.67 -15.73
CA LYS A 49 7.36 20.19 -15.72
C LYS A 49 8.40 19.07 -15.88
N ALA A 50 8.17 17.91 -15.28
CA ALA A 50 9.03 16.74 -15.45
C ALA A 50 9.09 16.29 -16.92
N LEU A 51 7.94 16.22 -17.60
CA LEU A 51 7.87 15.87 -19.02
C LEU A 51 8.59 16.90 -19.89
N GLU A 52 8.42 18.19 -19.58
CA GLU A 52 9.09 19.28 -20.29
C GLU A 52 10.62 19.20 -20.15
N VAL A 53 11.12 18.96 -18.93
CA VAL A 53 12.55 18.81 -18.68
C VAL A 53 13.13 17.53 -19.31
N GLU A 54 12.37 16.43 -19.33
CA GLU A 54 12.79 15.19 -20.00
C GLU A 54 12.86 15.38 -21.53
N TYR A 55 11.91 16.09 -22.13
CA TYR A 55 11.96 16.45 -23.55
C TYR A 55 13.22 17.27 -23.89
N LEU A 56 13.61 18.15 -22.97
CA LEU A 56 14.79 19.00 -23.09
C LEU A 56 16.09 18.34 -22.57
N ARG A 57 16.07 17.04 -22.25
CA ARG A 57 17.19 16.35 -21.57
C ARG A 57 18.52 16.44 -22.33
N ASN A 58 18.50 16.64 -23.64
CA ASN A 58 19.71 16.80 -24.46
C ASN A 58 20.35 18.19 -24.42
N ILE A 59 19.72 19.16 -23.74
CA ILE A 59 20.26 20.50 -23.47
C ILE A 59 21.01 20.49 -22.14
N ASN A 60 22.29 20.85 -22.13
CA ASN A 60 23.16 20.90 -20.95
C ASN A 60 23.07 22.23 -20.18
N LYS A 61 22.45 23.27 -20.73
CA LYS A 61 22.22 24.56 -20.07
C LYS A 61 21.35 24.49 -18.81
N HIS A 62 20.65 23.38 -18.58
CA HIS A 62 19.86 23.20 -17.35
C HIS A 62 20.75 22.79 -16.17
N ILE A 63 20.97 23.73 -15.24
CA ILE A 63 21.53 23.43 -13.93
C ILE A 63 20.55 22.49 -13.20
N ASN A 64 21.06 21.39 -12.65
CA ASN A 64 20.31 20.44 -11.80
C ASN A 64 19.10 19.71 -12.44
N LYS A 65 18.98 19.65 -13.79
CA LYS A 65 17.91 18.87 -14.47
C LYS A 65 17.86 17.40 -14.03
N ASN A 66 19.03 16.78 -13.90
CA ASN A 66 19.13 15.36 -13.58
C ASN A 66 18.69 15.11 -12.13
N GLU A 67 19.01 16.03 -11.22
CA GLU A 67 18.57 15.96 -9.83
C GLU A 67 17.04 16.05 -9.75
N PHE A 68 16.45 17.02 -10.46
CA PHE A 68 14.99 17.17 -10.54
C PHE A 68 14.29 15.92 -11.10
N LEU A 69 14.75 15.41 -12.25
CA LEU A 69 14.19 14.21 -12.88
C LEU A 69 14.35 12.97 -12.00
N ASN A 70 15.50 12.80 -11.35
CA ASN A 70 15.72 11.69 -10.42
C ASN A 70 14.76 11.74 -9.24
N LYS A 71 14.52 12.93 -8.65
CA LYS A 71 13.60 13.12 -7.54
C LYS A 71 12.14 12.88 -7.95
N PHE A 72 11.76 13.32 -9.15
CA PHE A 72 10.46 13.00 -9.74
C PHE A 72 10.26 11.49 -9.92
N MET A 73 11.24 10.79 -10.51
CA MET A 73 11.19 9.33 -10.69
C MET A 73 11.16 8.56 -9.37
N GLN A 74 11.87 9.05 -8.34
CA GLN A 74 11.77 8.51 -6.99
C GLN A 74 10.35 8.63 -6.43
N ASN A 75 9.69 9.79 -6.61
CA ASN A 75 8.31 9.98 -6.17
C ASN A 75 7.32 9.07 -6.90
N GLU A 76 7.48 8.88 -8.22
CA GLU A 76 6.67 7.91 -8.99
C GLU A 76 6.88 6.47 -8.49
N THR A 77 8.12 6.12 -8.13
CA THR A 77 8.44 4.80 -7.55
C THR A 77 7.80 4.64 -6.17
N PHE A 78 7.83 5.68 -5.34
CA PHE A 78 7.18 5.69 -4.03
C PHE A 78 5.67 5.57 -4.14
N LYS A 79 5.04 6.29 -5.07
CA LYS A 79 3.62 6.18 -5.37
C LYS A 79 3.22 4.74 -5.68
N LYS A 80 3.92 4.09 -6.62
CA LYS A 80 3.66 2.68 -6.97
C LYS A 80 3.80 1.76 -5.76
N ASN A 81 4.83 1.98 -4.94
CA ASN A 81 5.05 1.17 -3.74
C ASN A 81 3.93 1.34 -2.69
N ILE A 82 3.40 2.55 -2.52
CA ILE A 82 2.22 2.81 -1.68
C ILE A 82 1.00 2.07 -2.24
N ASP A 83 0.76 2.14 -3.55
CA ASP A 83 -0.36 1.47 -4.21
C ASP A 83 -0.34 -0.05 -3.99
N ASP A 84 0.81 -0.67 -4.25
CA ASP A 84 1.01 -2.11 -4.09
C ASP A 84 0.78 -2.53 -2.62
N LYS A 85 1.32 -1.76 -1.66
CA LYS A 85 1.16 -2.03 -0.22
C LYS A 85 -0.28 -1.86 0.24
N ILE A 86 -0.98 -0.81 -0.18
CA ILE A 86 -2.41 -0.61 0.16
C ILE A 86 -3.24 -1.76 -0.38
N LYS A 87 -2.97 -2.22 -1.61
CA LYS A 87 -3.65 -3.38 -2.20
C LYS A 87 -3.45 -4.64 -1.36
N GLU A 88 -2.22 -4.93 -0.95
CA GLU A 88 -1.95 -6.09 -0.08
C GLU A 88 -2.56 -5.96 1.32
N MET A 89 -2.58 -4.75 1.88
CA MET A 89 -3.26 -4.46 3.15
C MET A 89 -4.77 -4.72 3.04
N ASN A 90 -5.43 -4.26 1.96
CA ASN A 90 -6.84 -4.56 1.67
C ASN A 90 -7.06 -6.08 1.57
N ASN A 91 -6.22 -6.79 0.82
CA ASN A 91 -6.31 -8.24 0.69
C ASN A 91 -6.21 -8.94 2.05
N ILE A 92 -5.28 -8.52 2.91
CA ILE A 92 -5.14 -9.08 4.26
C ILE A 92 -6.41 -8.81 5.08
N TYR A 93 -6.89 -7.57 5.08
CA TYR A 93 -8.09 -7.17 5.81
C TYR A 93 -9.31 -7.98 5.37
N ASP A 94 -9.58 -8.09 4.07
CA ASP A 94 -10.74 -8.80 3.54
C ASP A 94 -10.66 -10.31 3.80
N ASN A 95 -9.48 -10.91 3.63
CA ASN A 95 -9.29 -12.33 3.92
C ASN A 95 -9.59 -12.65 5.39
N ILE A 96 -9.17 -11.78 6.31
CA ILE A 96 -9.35 -11.97 7.74
C ILE A 96 -10.80 -11.64 8.16
N TYR A 97 -11.28 -10.46 7.82
CA TYR A 97 -12.55 -9.94 8.30
C TYR A 97 -13.78 -10.52 7.60
N ILE A 98 -13.69 -10.78 6.29
CA ILE A 98 -14.82 -11.22 5.48
C ILE A 98 -14.75 -12.74 5.31
N ILE A 99 -13.67 -13.26 4.75
CA ILE A 99 -13.60 -14.66 4.31
C ILE A 99 -13.49 -15.62 5.50
N LEU A 100 -12.49 -15.44 6.37
CA LEU A 100 -12.30 -16.32 7.53
C LEU A 100 -13.46 -16.22 8.52
N LYS A 101 -13.98 -15.00 8.73
CA LYS A 101 -15.16 -14.81 9.58
C LYS A 101 -16.37 -15.61 9.09
N GLN A 102 -16.68 -15.49 7.80
CA GLN A 102 -17.80 -16.22 7.21
C GLN A 102 -17.57 -17.73 7.29
N LYS A 103 -16.34 -18.20 7.07
CA LYS A 103 -15.98 -19.62 7.16
C LYS A 103 -16.30 -20.20 8.55
N PHE A 104 -15.91 -19.51 9.63
CA PHE A 104 -16.20 -19.99 10.98
C PHE A 104 -17.69 -19.88 11.35
N LEU A 105 -18.38 -18.83 10.88
CA LEU A 105 -19.82 -18.70 11.06
C LEU A 105 -20.59 -19.82 10.36
N ASN A 106 -20.21 -20.18 9.14
CA ASN A 106 -20.82 -21.28 8.40
C ASN A 106 -20.60 -22.61 9.14
N LYS A 107 -19.38 -22.86 9.62
CA LYS A 107 -19.08 -24.07 10.40
C LYS A 107 -19.88 -24.12 11.71
N LEU A 108 -20.03 -22.99 12.40
CA LEU A 108 -20.86 -22.92 13.60
C LEU A 108 -22.33 -23.20 13.27
N ASN A 109 -22.86 -22.65 12.17
CA ASN A 109 -24.23 -22.89 11.73
C ASN A 109 -24.48 -24.36 11.40
N GLU A 110 -23.53 -25.05 10.75
CA GLU A 110 -23.61 -26.51 10.53
C GLU A 110 -23.75 -27.27 11.85
N ILE A 111 -22.93 -26.92 12.85
CA ILE A 111 -22.98 -27.56 14.18
C ILE A 111 -24.33 -27.30 14.86
N ILE A 112 -24.87 -26.08 14.75
CA ILE A 112 -26.19 -25.73 15.30
C ILE A 112 -27.28 -26.59 14.64
N GLN A 113 -27.27 -26.71 13.32
CA GLN A 113 -28.27 -27.52 12.59
C GLN A 113 -28.16 -29.00 12.97
N ASN A 114 -26.95 -29.53 13.02
CA ASN A 114 -26.71 -30.91 13.46
C ASN A 114 -27.18 -31.13 14.90
N HIS A 115 -26.97 -30.18 15.80
CA HIS A 115 -27.45 -30.28 17.18
C HIS A 115 -28.98 -30.30 17.26
N LYS A 116 -29.65 -29.44 16.50
CA LYS A 116 -31.13 -29.42 16.43
C LYS A 116 -31.67 -30.76 15.93
N ASN A 117 -31.06 -31.34 14.89
CA ASN A 117 -31.45 -32.64 14.35
C ASN A 117 -31.13 -33.81 15.30
N LYS A 118 -30.09 -33.67 16.15
CA LYS A 118 -29.67 -34.71 17.12
C LYS A 118 -30.38 -34.63 18.48
N GLN A 119 -31.14 -33.57 18.77
CA GLN A 119 -31.94 -33.50 20.01
C GLN A 119 -32.99 -34.63 20.09
N GLU A 120 -33.37 -35.23 18.96
CA GLU A 120 -34.20 -36.45 18.90
C GLU A 120 -33.49 -37.72 19.40
N THR A 121 -32.15 -37.73 19.57
CA THR A 121 -31.35 -38.95 19.84
C THR A 121 -30.43 -38.90 21.09
N LYS A 122 -30.55 -37.91 21.99
CA LYS A 122 -29.78 -37.78 23.26
C LYS A 122 -28.23 -37.75 23.13
N LEU A 123 -27.66 -37.45 21.96
CA LEU A 123 -26.20 -37.44 21.70
C LEU A 123 -25.53 -36.08 21.93
N ASN A 124 -25.54 -35.59 23.18
CA ASN A 124 -24.97 -34.29 23.55
C ASN A 124 -23.44 -34.21 23.48
N THR A 125 -22.73 -35.34 23.58
CA THR A 125 -21.26 -35.41 23.56
C THR A 125 -20.66 -35.06 22.19
N THR A 126 -21.33 -35.42 21.10
CA THR A 126 -20.85 -35.14 19.73
C THR A 126 -20.87 -33.65 19.41
N THR A 127 -21.93 -32.91 19.79
CA THR A 127 -21.98 -31.45 19.59
C THR A 127 -20.89 -30.72 20.37
N ILE A 128 -20.58 -31.17 21.60
CA ILE A 128 -19.49 -30.59 22.39
C ILE A 128 -18.14 -30.80 21.69
N GLN A 129 -17.90 -32.00 21.14
CA GLN A 129 -16.66 -32.28 20.39
C GLN A 129 -16.55 -31.42 19.11
N GLU A 130 -17.65 -31.25 18.37
CA GLU A 130 -17.70 -30.40 17.18
C GLU A 130 -17.39 -28.93 17.52
N LEU A 131 -17.95 -28.39 18.60
CA LEU A 131 -17.68 -27.04 19.09
C LEU A 131 -16.22 -26.86 19.54
N LEU A 132 -15.66 -27.86 20.24
CA LEU A 132 -14.26 -27.87 20.66
C LEU A 132 -13.31 -27.92 19.46
N GLN A 133 -13.66 -28.68 18.42
CA GLN A 133 -12.85 -28.73 17.20
C GLN A 133 -12.85 -27.39 16.48
N LEU A 134 -14.02 -26.73 16.33
CA LEU A 134 -14.09 -25.38 15.76
C LEU A 134 -13.22 -24.38 16.52
N LEU A 135 -13.20 -24.44 17.86
CA LEU A 135 -12.32 -23.61 18.68
C LEU A 135 -10.84 -23.88 18.42
N LYS A 136 -10.44 -25.14 18.25
CA LYS A 136 -9.06 -25.51 17.90
C LYS A 136 -8.68 -24.99 16.53
N ASP A 137 -9.56 -25.14 15.54
CA ASP A 137 -9.33 -24.68 14.16
C ASP A 137 -9.15 -23.15 14.11
N ILE A 138 -9.98 -22.41 14.84
CA ILE A 138 -9.86 -20.94 14.97
C ILE A 138 -8.49 -20.59 15.58
N LYS A 139 -8.10 -21.24 16.67
CA LYS A 139 -6.82 -20.99 17.34
C LYS A 139 -5.63 -21.33 16.44
N GLU A 140 -5.70 -22.41 15.66
CA GLU A 140 -4.64 -22.80 14.74
C GLU A 140 -4.47 -21.78 13.61
N ILE A 141 -5.59 -21.34 13.01
CA ILE A 141 -5.57 -20.33 11.94
C ILE A 141 -5.07 -18.97 12.47
N GLN A 142 -5.45 -18.61 13.70
CA GLN A 142 -4.91 -17.44 14.41
C GLN A 142 -3.38 -17.45 14.39
N THR A 143 -2.79 -18.50 14.96
CA THR A 143 -1.34 -18.56 15.19
C THR A 143 -0.55 -18.78 13.91
N LYS A 144 -1.04 -19.63 13.00
CA LYS A 144 -0.29 -20.02 11.79
C LYS A 144 -0.41 -19.04 10.63
N GLN A 145 -1.51 -18.27 10.56
CA GLN A 145 -1.80 -17.47 9.37
C GLN A 145 -2.07 -16.01 9.71
N ILE A 146 -2.90 -15.75 10.72
CA ILE A 146 -3.40 -14.40 10.95
C ILE A 146 -2.31 -13.53 11.59
N ASP A 147 -1.62 -14.03 12.62
CA ASP A 147 -0.59 -13.25 13.31
C ASP A 147 0.52 -12.78 12.35
N THR A 148 0.99 -13.66 11.47
CA THR A 148 1.96 -13.29 10.43
C THR A 148 1.41 -12.23 9.47
N LYS A 149 0.16 -12.39 8.99
CA LYS A 149 -0.47 -11.43 8.09
C LYS A 149 -0.66 -10.05 8.74
N ILE A 150 -1.02 -10.01 10.02
CA ILE A 150 -1.13 -8.74 10.77
C ILE A 150 0.23 -8.07 10.96
N ASN A 151 1.29 -8.84 11.21
CA ASN A 151 2.64 -8.29 11.26
C ASN A 151 3.04 -7.68 9.90
N THR A 152 2.77 -8.38 8.79
CA THR A 152 2.98 -7.84 7.44
C THR A 152 2.15 -6.58 7.18
N PHE A 153 0.88 -6.57 7.58
CA PHE A 153 0.00 -5.40 7.47
C PHE A 153 0.57 -4.18 8.21
N ASN A 154 1.01 -4.36 9.46
CA ASN A 154 1.59 -3.29 10.26
C ASN A 154 2.94 -2.83 9.69
N MET A 155 3.75 -3.74 9.16
CA MET A 155 5.00 -3.41 8.48
C MET A 155 4.73 -2.54 7.24
N TYR A 156 3.73 -2.89 6.41
CA TYR A 156 3.35 -2.09 5.25
C TYR A 156 2.84 -0.70 5.64
N TYR A 157 2.06 -0.59 6.71
CA TYR A 157 1.67 0.70 7.26
C TYR A 157 2.89 1.55 7.63
N ASN A 158 3.85 0.98 8.37
CA ASN A 158 5.07 1.68 8.76
C ASN A 158 5.91 2.10 7.55
N ASP A 159 6.04 1.23 6.55
CA ASP A 159 6.74 1.55 5.30
C ASP A 159 6.09 2.74 4.59
N ILE A 160 4.76 2.78 4.51
CA ILE A 160 4.02 3.91 3.90
C ILE A 160 4.28 5.21 4.66
N GLN A 161 4.34 5.17 6.00
CA GLN A 161 4.70 6.35 6.80
C GLN A 161 6.13 6.82 6.52
N GLN A 162 7.08 5.90 6.37
CA GLN A 162 8.46 6.25 6.00
C GLN A 162 8.55 6.84 4.59
N ILE A 163 7.78 6.30 3.64
CA ILE A 163 7.67 6.84 2.29
C ILE A 163 7.12 8.27 2.33
N LYS A 164 6.10 8.57 3.13
CA LYS A 164 5.57 9.92 3.31
C LYS A 164 6.67 10.92 3.72
N ILE A 165 7.52 10.53 4.67
CA ILE A 165 8.64 11.37 5.12
C ILE A 165 9.61 11.66 3.95
N LYS A 166 9.95 10.64 3.16
CA LYS A 166 10.83 10.78 1.99
C LYS A 166 10.22 11.65 0.90
N ILE A 167 8.93 11.52 0.64
CA ILE A 167 8.20 12.39 -0.31
C ILE A 167 8.24 13.84 0.15
N ASN A 168 8.01 14.12 1.44
CA ASN A 168 8.08 15.48 1.98
C ASN A 168 9.48 16.09 1.83
N GLN A 169 10.53 15.27 1.99
CA GLN A 169 11.91 15.70 1.75
C GLN A 169 12.16 16.01 0.27
N ASN A 170 11.76 15.10 -0.62
CA ASN A 170 11.86 15.28 -2.07
C ASN A 170 11.06 16.51 -2.54
N GLU A 171 9.88 16.77 -1.98
CA GLU A 171 9.07 17.94 -2.33
C GLU A 171 9.81 19.26 -2.00
N LYS A 172 10.47 19.34 -0.83
CA LYS A 172 11.27 20.50 -0.45
C LYS A 172 12.46 20.71 -1.37
N GLU A 173 13.13 19.64 -1.76
CA GLU A 173 14.27 19.69 -2.68
C GLU A 173 13.84 20.08 -4.08
N ILE A 174 12.76 19.49 -4.59
CA ILE A 174 12.18 19.85 -5.89
C ILE A 174 11.82 21.33 -5.91
N LYS A 175 11.18 21.88 -4.86
CA LYS A 175 10.86 23.32 -4.79
C LYS A 175 12.09 24.23 -4.84
N LYS A 176 13.28 23.77 -4.40
CA LYS A 176 14.53 24.52 -4.50
C LYS A 176 15.15 24.46 -5.90
N VAL A 177 15.05 23.31 -6.56
CA VAL A 177 15.61 23.09 -7.89
C VAL A 177 14.71 23.68 -8.99
N LEU A 178 13.40 23.65 -8.80
CA LEU A 178 12.40 24.06 -9.81
C LEU A 178 12.68 25.44 -10.43
N PRO A 179 13.04 26.51 -9.67
CA PRO A 179 13.33 27.83 -10.25
C PRO A 179 14.68 27.89 -11.01
N GLN A 180 15.57 26.93 -10.78
CA GLN A 180 16.88 26.84 -11.45
C GLN A 180 16.77 26.15 -12.81
N LEU A 181 15.65 25.49 -13.08
CA LEU A 181 15.37 24.85 -14.35
C LEU A 181 15.08 25.93 -15.39
N TYR A 182 16.09 26.24 -16.19
CA TYR A 182 15.90 27.01 -17.40
C TYR A 182 14.90 26.31 -18.32
N ILE A 183 14.04 27.02 -19.05
CA ILE A 183 13.19 26.44 -20.10
C ILE A 183 13.18 27.41 -21.28
N PRO A 184 13.49 26.95 -22.52
CA PRO A 184 13.37 27.78 -23.72
C PRO A 184 11.94 28.29 -23.88
N LYS A 185 11.77 29.56 -24.23
CA LYS A 185 10.47 30.22 -24.41
C LYS A 185 9.74 29.73 -25.67
N ASN A 186 10.48 29.21 -26.64
CA ASN A 186 9.95 28.69 -27.90
C ASN A 186 10.93 27.71 -28.58
N GLU A 187 10.46 27.07 -29.65
CA GLU A 187 11.22 26.10 -30.44
C GLU A 187 12.48 26.70 -31.09
N GLN A 188 12.44 27.97 -31.50
CA GLN A 188 13.61 28.64 -32.09
C GLN A 188 14.74 28.80 -31.07
N GLU A 189 14.41 29.21 -29.84
CA GLU A 189 15.36 29.30 -28.73
C GLU A 189 15.92 27.92 -28.38
N TYR A 190 15.07 26.88 -28.38
CA TYR A 190 15.50 25.50 -28.20
C TYR A 190 16.52 25.06 -29.26
N ILE A 191 16.18 25.21 -30.55
CA ILE A 191 17.05 24.83 -31.68
C ILE A 191 18.39 25.58 -31.60
N GLN A 192 18.36 26.86 -31.24
CA GLN A 192 19.56 27.67 -31.15
C GLN A 192 20.50 27.20 -30.03
N ILE A 193 19.95 26.88 -28.86
CA ILE A 193 20.73 26.37 -27.72
C ILE A 193 21.32 25.01 -28.07
N TYR A 194 20.51 24.11 -28.62
CA TYR A 194 20.97 22.79 -29.03
C TYR A 194 22.11 22.87 -30.05
N LYS A 195 21.97 23.72 -31.08
CA LYS A 195 23.03 23.96 -32.08
C LYS A 195 24.33 24.48 -31.45
N ASN A 196 24.24 25.41 -30.51
CA ASN A 196 25.40 25.96 -29.84
C ASN A 196 26.12 24.89 -29.01
N GLU A 197 25.39 24.15 -28.18
CA GLU A 197 25.97 23.08 -27.36
C GLU A 197 26.52 21.90 -28.19
N LEU A 198 25.94 21.65 -29.37
CA LEU A 198 26.49 20.65 -30.31
C LEU A 198 27.83 21.13 -30.88
N LYS A 199 27.93 22.40 -31.28
CA LYS A 199 29.18 23.01 -31.77
C LYS A 199 30.27 22.99 -30.69
N ASP A 200 29.91 23.30 -29.45
CA ASP A 200 30.85 23.27 -28.32
C ASP A 200 31.40 21.85 -28.11
N ARG A 201 30.55 20.82 -28.12
CA ARG A 201 30.96 19.40 -28.04
C ARG A 201 31.87 18.98 -29.19
N ILE A 202 31.57 19.39 -30.41
CA ILE A 202 32.42 19.12 -31.58
C ILE A 202 33.80 19.76 -31.38
N LYS A 203 33.85 21.02 -30.96
CA LYS A 203 35.10 21.75 -30.70
C LYS A 203 35.92 21.08 -29.59
N GLU A 204 35.31 20.75 -28.46
CA GLU A 204 35.99 20.02 -27.36
C GLU A 204 36.57 18.69 -27.82
N THR A 205 35.85 17.96 -28.69
CA THR A 205 36.33 16.68 -29.24
C THR A 205 37.50 16.89 -30.19
N GLN A 206 37.44 17.91 -31.06
CA GLN A 206 38.53 18.26 -31.97
C GLN A 206 39.79 18.76 -31.26
N THR A 207 39.65 19.40 -30.09
CA THR A 207 40.79 19.95 -29.32
C THR A 207 41.49 18.88 -28.47
N LYS A 208 40.89 17.68 -28.32
CA LYS A 208 41.44 16.54 -27.55
C LYS A 208 42.17 15.50 -28.43
N ILE A 209 42.13 15.66 -29.76
CA ILE A 209 42.89 14.88 -30.74
C ILE A 209 44.16 15.65 -31.07
#